data_AF-A0A3B1D4F1-F1
#
_entry.id   AF-A0A3B1D4F1-F1
#
_cell.length_a   1.000
_cell.length_b   1.000
_cell.length_c   1.000
_cell.angle_alpha   90.00
_cell.angle_beta   90.00
_cell.angle_gamma   90.00
#
_symmetry.space_group_name_H-M   'P 1'
#
loop_
_entity.id
_entity.type
_entity.pdbx_description
1 polymer ?
#
loop_
_entity_poly.entity_id
_entity_poly.type
_entity_poly.pdbx_seq_one_letter_code
_entity_poly.pdbx_strand_id
1 'polypeptide(L)'
;MWTMGEACLTNESTVEVLDLIHASSYVWKAVQALNPHDTIKDQIPIVKGYVEKILCGDVHAVIRGLRWKGTHNALAGERLKQLEQVCFYFENNAQRMRYSEYLAAGYPIASGVIEGACRHVVVDRMEGSGMRWVIAGAQSMLNLRCIHISGHWNHFIDYHIDCEQKEIYPVKAANDHSFITMRMAC
;
A
#
# COMPACT_ATOMS: atom_id res chain seq x y z
N MET A 1 -6.54 13.32 -4.80
CA MET A 1 -5.86 12.00 -4.74
C MET A 1 -6.80 10.89 -5.23
N TRP A 2 -8.07 10.84 -4.80
CA TRP A 2 -9.07 9.88 -5.35
C TRP A 2 -9.40 10.06 -6.84
N THR A 3 -9.31 11.29 -7.34
CA THR A 3 -9.52 11.61 -8.77
C THR A 3 -8.51 10.94 -9.72
N MET A 4 -7.34 10.50 -9.24
CA MET A 4 -6.40 9.71 -10.05
C MET A 4 -6.80 8.23 -10.13
N GLY A 5 -7.49 7.69 -9.11
CA GLY A 5 -7.95 6.30 -9.11
C GLY A 5 -9.01 6.07 -10.19
N GLU A 6 -9.94 7.01 -10.37
CA GLU A 6 -10.98 6.95 -11.40
C GLU A 6 -10.42 6.87 -12.83
N ALA A 7 -9.23 7.40 -13.09
CA ALA A 7 -8.60 7.34 -14.41
C ALA A 7 -7.91 5.99 -14.70
N CYS A 8 -7.56 5.22 -13.67
CA CYS A 8 -6.85 3.95 -13.80
C CYS A 8 -7.74 2.71 -13.56
N LEU A 9 -8.91 2.89 -12.94
CA LEU A 9 -9.83 1.81 -12.61
C LEU A 9 -10.92 1.71 -13.69
N THR A 10 -10.72 0.83 -14.66
CA THR A 10 -11.70 0.57 -15.72
C THR A 10 -12.77 -0.40 -15.25
N ASN A 11 -14.04 0.04 -15.25
CA ASN A 11 -15.29 -0.76 -15.26
C ASN A 11 -15.46 -1.94 -14.27
N GLU A 12 -14.62 -2.08 -13.25
CA GLU A 12 -14.78 -3.08 -12.19
C GLU A 12 -15.30 -2.44 -10.89
N SER A 13 -16.12 -3.19 -10.14
CA SER A 13 -16.57 -2.80 -8.81
C SER A 13 -15.37 -2.65 -7.88
N THR A 14 -14.90 -1.42 -7.68
CA THR A 14 -13.76 -1.12 -6.82
C THR A 14 -14.24 -0.88 -5.38
N VAL A 15 -13.52 -1.44 -4.41
CA VAL A 15 -13.70 -1.11 -3.00
C VAL A 15 -12.70 -0.03 -2.62
N GLU A 16 -13.20 1.15 -2.24
CA GLU A 16 -12.37 2.23 -1.74
C GLU A 16 -12.17 2.11 -0.22
N VAL A 17 -10.91 1.92 0.19
CA VAL A 17 -10.54 1.82 1.60
C VAL A 17 -9.75 3.06 2.00
N LEU A 18 -10.20 3.76 3.04
CA LEU A 18 -9.45 4.87 3.60
C LEU A 18 -8.26 4.33 4.42
N ASP A 19 -7.08 4.87 4.16
CA ASP A 19 -5.87 4.50 4.90
C ASP A 19 -6.01 4.74 6.42
N LEU A 20 -5.80 3.68 7.22
CA LEU A 20 -5.93 3.72 8.66
C LEU A 20 -4.91 4.65 9.34
N ILE A 21 -3.68 4.75 8.82
CA ILE A 21 -2.64 5.61 9.41
C ILE A 21 -3.05 7.08 9.25
N HIS A 22 -3.60 7.41 8.08
CA HIS A 22 -4.16 8.72 7.81
C HIS A 22 -5.38 9.01 8.70
N ALA A 23 -6.33 8.08 8.83
CA ALA A 23 -7.46 8.22 9.76
C ALA A 23 -6.99 8.42 11.22
N SER A 24 -5.97 7.67 11.64
CA SER A 24 -5.38 7.78 12.99
C SER A 24 -4.74 9.15 13.23
N SER A 25 -4.17 9.79 12.20
CA SER A 25 -3.66 11.16 12.32
C SER A 25 -4.76 12.19 12.63
N TYR A 26 -5.98 11.98 12.14
CA TYR A 26 -7.14 12.80 12.48
C TYR A 26 -7.63 12.51 13.91
N VAL A 27 -7.59 11.26 14.36
CA VAL A 27 -7.85 10.92 15.77
C VAL A 27 -6.89 11.66 16.69
N TRP A 28 -5.59 11.68 16.36
CA TRP A 28 -4.59 12.46 17.11
C TRP A 28 -4.96 13.94 17.19
N LYS A 29 -5.36 14.56 16.08
CA LYS A 29 -5.82 15.96 16.07
C LYS A 29 -7.02 16.18 16.97
N ALA A 30 -8.00 15.28 16.96
CA ALA A 30 -9.18 15.40 17.84
C ALA A 30 -8.81 15.28 19.32
N VAL A 31 -7.94 14.32 19.67
CA VAL A 31 -7.47 14.14 21.05
C VAL A 31 -6.68 15.36 21.52
N GLN A 32 -5.76 15.88 20.72
CA GLN A 32 -5.01 17.10 21.05
C GLN A 32 -5.91 18.33 21.28
N ALA A 33 -6.97 18.49 20.46
CA ALA A 33 -7.92 19.58 20.62
C ALA A 33 -8.71 19.47 21.94
N LEU A 34 -9.06 18.24 22.35
CA LEU A 34 -9.79 17.95 23.58
C LEU A 34 -8.91 17.98 24.83
N ASN A 35 -7.62 17.67 24.68
CA ASN A 35 -6.66 17.43 25.76
C ASN A 35 -5.34 18.21 25.55
N PRO A 36 -5.37 19.55 25.49
CA PRO A 36 -4.21 20.36 25.08
C PRO A 36 -3.05 20.36 26.08
N HIS A 37 -3.31 20.02 27.34
CA HIS A 37 -2.31 20.02 28.42
C HIS A 37 -1.73 18.63 28.69
N ASP A 38 -2.30 17.59 28.06
CA ASP A 38 -1.86 16.21 28.25
C ASP A 38 -0.56 15.98 27.48
N THR A 39 0.36 15.21 28.06
CA THR A 39 1.57 14.83 27.35
C THR A 39 1.25 13.82 26.25
N ILE A 40 2.18 13.62 25.31
CA ILE A 40 2.05 12.58 24.27
C ILE A 40 1.80 11.21 24.90
N LYS A 41 2.43 10.90 26.05
CA LYS A 41 2.27 9.61 26.74
C LYS A 41 0.84 9.40 27.25
N ASP A 42 0.21 10.46 27.73
CA ASP A 42 -1.16 10.43 28.26
C ASP A 42 -2.20 10.35 27.13
N GLN A 43 -1.90 10.91 25.96
CA GLN A 43 -2.78 10.88 24.79
C GLN A 43 -2.81 9.52 24.07
N ILE A 44 -1.70 8.76 24.07
CA ILE A 44 -1.60 7.45 23.41
C ILE A 44 -2.76 6.49 23.75
N PRO A 45 -3.09 6.22 25.02
CA PRO A 45 -4.19 5.30 25.34
C PRO A 45 -5.55 5.81 24.85
N ILE A 46 -5.77 7.13 24.86
CA ILE A 46 -7.01 7.75 24.38
C ILE A 46 -7.13 7.57 22.86
N VAL A 47 -6.05 7.85 22.13
CA VAL A 47 -5.99 7.65 20.67
C VAL A 47 -6.24 6.19 20.33
N LYS A 48 -5.58 5.26 21.02
CA LYS A 48 -5.78 3.81 20.82
C LYS A 48 -7.25 3.41 20.96
N GLY A 49 -7.93 3.87 22.03
CA GLY A 49 -9.34 3.55 22.24
C GLY A 49 -10.27 4.07 21.15
N TYR A 50 -9.97 5.23 20.52
CA TYR A 50 -10.74 5.70 19.37
C TYR A 50 -10.44 4.92 18.10
N VAL A 51 -9.17 4.59 17.85
CA VAL A 51 -8.77 3.78 16.69
C VAL A 51 -9.39 2.38 16.78
N GLU A 52 -9.41 1.76 17.96
CA GLU A 52 -10.09 0.48 18.19
C GLU A 52 -11.58 0.53 17.84
N LYS A 53 -12.30 1.57 18.27
CA LYS A 53 -13.71 1.77 17.89
C LYS A 53 -13.90 1.92 16.39
N ILE A 54 -13.03 2.70 15.74
CA ILE A 54 -13.03 2.86 14.28
C ILE A 54 -12.81 1.50 13.59
N LEU A 55 -11.87 0.69 14.08
CA LEU A 55 -11.61 -0.66 13.57
C LEU A 55 -12.81 -1.61 13.73
N CYS A 56 -13.58 -1.45 14.82
CA CYS A 56 -14.83 -2.18 15.02
C CYS A 56 -16.00 -1.69 14.14
N GLY A 57 -15.82 -0.64 13.34
CA GLY A 57 -16.86 -0.07 12.46
C GLY A 57 -17.70 1.04 13.11
N ASP A 58 -17.34 1.48 14.32
CA ASP A 58 -18.12 2.45 15.10
C ASP A 58 -17.80 3.93 14.76
N VAL A 59 -17.47 4.22 13.51
CA VAL A 59 -17.06 5.57 13.06
C VAL A 59 -18.11 6.62 13.41
N HIS A 60 -19.39 6.34 13.19
CA HIS A 60 -20.48 7.26 13.54
C HIS A 60 -20.62 7.47 15.05
N ALA A 61 -20.36 6.45 15.87
CA ALA A 61 -20.37 6.59 17.32
C ALA A 61 -19.18 7.44 17.80
N VAL A 62 -18.01 7.29 17.18
CA VAL A 62 -16.85 8.15 17.42
C VAL A 62 -17.16 9.60 17.08
N ILE A 63 -17.74 9.89 15.91
CA ILE A 63 -18.14 11.25 15.52
C ILE A 63 -19.09 11.87 16.54
N ARG A 64 -20.16 11.14 16.93
CA ARG A 64 -21.11 11.60 17.94
C ARG A 64 -20.42 11.88 19.29
N GLY A 65 -19.54 10.98 19.72
CA GLY A 65 -18.79 11.13 20.97
C GLY A 65 -17.84 12.33 20.96
N LEU A 66 -17.16 12.58 19.84
CA LEU A 66 -16.28 13.74 19.66
C LEU A 66 -17.08 15.05 19.72
N ARG A 67 -18.19 15.14 18.97
CA ARG A 67 -19.08 16.32 19.01
C ARG A 67 -19.60 16.60 20.42
N TRP A 68 -20.11 15.57 21.09
CA TRP A 68 -20.60 15.70 22.46
C TRP A 68 -19.50 16.21 23.41
N LYS A 69 -18.27 15.67 23.31
CA LYS A 69 -17.13 16.16 24.11
C LYS A 69 -16.77 17.61 23.77
N GLY A 70 -16.83 18.00 22.50
CA GLY A 70 -16.64 19.38 22.07
C GLY A 70 -17.61 20.35 22.75
N THR A 71 -18.90 20.00 22.74
CA THR A 71 -19.94 20.80 23.41
C THR A 71 -19.80 20.79 24.92
N HIS A 72 -19.61 19.61 25.53
CA HIS A 72 -19.54 19.45 26.98
C HIS A 72 -18.33 20.18 27.58
N ASN A 73 -17.19 20.21 26.88
CA ASN A 73 -16.00 20.92 27.31
C ASN A 73 -15.99 22.41 26.89
N ALA A 74 -17.10 22.91 26.31
CA ALA A 74 -17.24 24.26 25.80
C ALA A 74 -16.05 24.70 24.91
N LEU A 75 -15.62 23.82 24.00
CA LEU A 75 -14.53 24.14 23.08
C LEU A 75 -14.90 25.35 22.23
N ALA A 76 -13.93 26.24 22.04
CA ALA A 76 -14.10 27.45 21.25
C ALA A 76 -12.83 27.75 20.44
N GLY A 77 -12.97 28.66 19.46
CA GLY A 77 -11.87 29.12 18.63
C GLY A 77 -11.26 28.00 17.79
N GLU A 78 -9.93 27.99 17.70
CA GLU A 78 -9.21 27.06 16.81
C GLU A 78 -9.40 25.58 17.18
N ARG A 79 -9.52 25.27 18.48
CA ARG A 79 -9.73 23.89 18.93
C ARG A 79 -11.08 23.34 18.50
N LEU A 80 -12.13 24.17 18.52
CA LEU A 80 -13.45 23.77 18.03
C LEU A 80 -13.40 23.52 16.51
N LYS A 81 -12.80 24.44 15.75
CA LYS A 81 -12.63 24.29 14.30
C LYS A 81 -11.86 23.01 13.95
N GLN A 82 -10.78 22.72 14.66
CA GLN A 82 -10.00 21.49 14.47
C GLN A 82 -10.84 20.24 14.72
N LEU A 83 -11.64 20.21 15.79
CA LEU A 83 -12.51 19.08 16.11
C LEU A 83 -13.63 18.91 15.07
N GLU A 84 -14.23 20.01 14.61
CA GLU A 84 -15.25 20.02 13.55
C GLU A 84 -14.69 19.52 12.22
N GLN A 85 -13.48 19.93 11.85
CA GLN A 85 -12.79 19.42 10.66
C GLN A 85 -12.58 17.91 10.74
N VAL A 86 -12.19 17.38 11.90
CA VAL A 86 -12.06 15.92 12.09
C VAL A 86 -13.40 15.22 11.92
N CYS A 87 -14.47 15.74 12.56
CA CYS A 87 -15.80 15.14 12.46
C CYS A 87 -16.30 15.16 11.01
N PHE A 88 -16.17 16.29 10.31
CA PHE A 88 -16.53 16.43 8.91
C PHE A 88 -15.74 15.48 8.01
N TYR A 89 -14.43 15.34 8.27
CA TYR A 89 -13.57 14.42 7.53
C TYR A 89 -14.03 12.97 7.67
N PHE A 90 -14.34 12.52 8.89
CA PHE A 90 -14.86 11.16 9.12
C PHE A 90 -16.26 10.95 8.55
N GLU A 91 -17.13 11.97 8.58
CA GLU A 91 -18.46 11.88 7.96
C GLU A 91 -18.37 11.69 6.45
N ASN A 92 -17.56 12.50 5.77
CA ASN A 92 -17.39 12.42 4.33
C ASN A 92 -16.73 11.12 3.87
N ASN A 93 -15.90 10.51 4.72
CA ASN A 93 -15.22 9.26 4.41
C ASN A 93 -15.82 8.04 5.09
N ALA A 94 -16.98 8.15 5.77
CA ALA A 94 -17.56 7.05 6.55
C ALA A 94 -17.76 5.78 5.71
N GLN A 95 -18.20 5.93 4.45
CA GLN A 95 -18.37 4.83 3.50
C GLN A 95 -17.06 4.08 3.20
N ARG A 96 -15.92 4.78 3.30
CA ARG A 96 -14.56 4.25 3.07
C ARG A 96 -13.87 3.81 4.36
N MET A 97 -14.53 3.90 5.51
CA MET A 97 -13.99 3.55 6.83
C MET A 97 -14.70 2.31 7.43
N ARG A 98 -15.23 1.42 6.59
CA ARG A 98 -15.89 0.17 6.99
C ARG A 98 -14.86 -0.90 7.38
N TYR A 99 -13.97 -0.57 8.30
CA TYR A 99 -12.78 -1.36 8.62
C TYR A 99 -13.08 -2.77 9.13
N SER A 100 -14.16 -2.95 9.91
CA SER A 100 -14.56 -4.27 10.39
C SER A 100 -14.88 -5.22 9.24
N GLU A 101 -15.54 -4.72 8.20
CA GLU A 101 -15.88 -5.47 6.99
C GLU A 101 -14.64 -5.72 6.13
N TYR A 102 -13.77 -4.72 5.99
CA TYR A 102 -12.53 -4.84 5.23
C TYR A 102 -11.58 -5.87 5.84
N LEU A 103 -11.47 -5.89 7.17
CA LEU A 103 -10.68 -6.89 7.88
C LEU A 103 -11.28 -8.29 7.75
N ALA A 104 -12.61 -8.44 7.84
CA ALA A 104 -13.28 -9.72 7.62
C ALA A 104 -13.10 -10.24 6.18
N ALA A 105 -13.04 -9.34 5.20
CA ALA A 105 -12.77 -9.66 3.79
C ALA A 105 -11.27 -9.84 3.45
N GLY A 106 -10.36 -9.58 4.39
CA GLY A 106 -8.92 -9.69 4.19
C GLY A 106 -8.30 -8.54 3.38
N TYR A 107 -8.96 -7.39 3.28
CA TYR A 107 -8.44 -6.22 2.56
C TYR A 107 -7.31 -5.53 3.33
N PRO A 108 -6.29 -4.98 2.62
CA PRO A 108 -5.30 -4.12 3.24
C PRO A 108 -5.97 -2.80 3.64
N ILE A 109 -5.92 -2.47 4.93
CA ILE A 109 -6.53 -1.24 5.49
C ILE A 109 -5.54 -0.11 5.76
N ALA A 110 -4.25 -0.37 5.60
CA ALA A 110 -3.17 0.57 5.88
C ALA A 110 -2.07 0.46 4.81
N SER A 111 -1.47 1.60 4.48
CA SER A 111 -0.41 1.75 3.50
C SER A 111 0.88 1.03 3.92
N GLY A 112 1.05 0.69 5.20
CA GLY A 112 2.27 0.07 5.72
C GLY A 112 2.70 -1.20 4.98
N VAL A 113 1.75 -2.03 4.51
CA VAL A 113 2.08 -3.22 3.71
C VAL A 113 2.66 -2.81 2.35
N ILE A 114 2.07 -1.81 1.70
CA ILE A 114 2.50 -1.28 0.41
C ILE A 114 3.84 -0.56 0.57
N GLU A 115 3.99 0.30 1.58
CA GLU A 115 5.23 1.01 1.90
C GLU A 115 6.37 0.05 2.25
N GLY A 116 6.06 -1.02 2.99
CA GLY A 116 7.01 -2.09 3.29
C GLY A 116 7.48 -2.80 2.03
N ALA A 117 6.57 -3.16 1.14
CA ALA A 117 6.90 -3.77 -0.15
C ALA A 117 7.73 -2.82 -1.04
N CYS A 118 7.33 -1.56 -1.17
CA CYS A 118 8.08 -0.55 -1.92
C CYS A 118 9.47 -0.32 -1.34
N ARG A 119 9.61 -0.24 -0.01
CA ARG A 119 10.90 -0.13 0.65
C ARG A 119 11.78 -1.35 0.36
N HIS A 120 11.22 -2.53 0.50
CA HIS A 120 11.95 -3.78 0.31
C HIS A 120 12.43 -3.99 -1.13
N VAL A 121 11.59 -3.64 -2.10
CA VAL A 121 11.93 -3.77 -3.53
C VAL A 121 12.87 -2.65 -3.96
N VAL A 122 12.53 -1.40 -3.64
CA VAL A 122 13.21 -0.21 -4.18
C VAL A 122 14.29 0.27 -3.22
N VAL A 123 13.93 0.77 -2.05
CA VAL A 123 14.84 1.50 -1.15
C VAL A 123 16.03 0.63 -0.74
N ASP A 124 15.78 -0.59 -0.25
CA ASP A 124 16.81 -1.51 0.20
C ASP A 124 17.85 -1.82 -0.89
N ARG A 125 17.48 -1.71 -2.17
CA ARG A 125 18.39 -1.94 -3.29
C ARG A 125 19.03 -0.69 -3.84
N MET A 126 18.30 0.42 -3.84
CA MET A 126 18.65 1.62 -4.60
C MET A 126 19.40 2.65 -3.77
N GLU A 127 19.16 2.68 -2.45
CA GLU A 127 19.70 3.71 -1.54
C GLU A 127 20.86 3.21 -0.66
N GLY A 128 21.47 2.07 -0.99
CA GLY A 128 22.67 1.61 -0.30
C GLY A 128 23.88 2.53 -0.54
N SER A 129 24.81 2.54 0.42
CA SER A 129 26.00 3.39 0.34
C SER A 129 26.81 3.15 -0.93
N GLY A 130 27.17 4.24 -1.62
CA GLY A 130 27.98 4.19 -2.84
C GLY A 130 27.20 3.84 -4.11
N MET A 131 25.89 3.62 -4.03
CA MET A 131 25.07 3.29 -5.20
C MET A 131 24.79 4.52 -6.06
N ARG A 132 25.04 4.38 -7.35
CA ARG A 132 24.71 5.38 -8.37
C ARG A 132 24.09 4.67 -9.55
N TRP A 133 22.94 5.16 -10.01
CA TRP A 133 22.16 4.52 -11.05
C TRP A 133 21.82 5.52 -12.14
N VAL A 134 21.92 5.07 -13.39
CA VAL A 134 21.16 5.67 -14.49
C VAL A 134 19.77 5.04 -14.52
N ILE A 135 18.75 5.78 -14.98
CA ILE A 135 17.34 5.33 -14.93
C ILE A 135 17.16 3.95 -15.58
N ALA A 136 17.77 3.72 -16.75
CA ALA A 136 17.70 2.42 -17.42
C ALA A 136 18.30 1.28 -16.57
N GLY A 137 19.44 1.52 -15.92
CA GLY A 137 20.09 0.53 -15.06
C GLY A 137 19.31 0.26 -13.77
N ALA A 138 18.71 1.32 -13.19
CA ALA A 138 17.79 1.20 -12.06
C ALA A 138 16.59 0.31 -12.42
N GLN A 139 15.94 0.57 -13.56
CA GLN A 139 14.79 -0.19 -14.01
C GLN A 139 15.14 -1.67 -14.24
N SER A 140 16.23 -1.96 -14.94
CA SER A 140 16.67 -3.34 -15.18
C SER A 140 16.97 -4.08 -13.87
N MET A 141 17.64 -3.42 -12.91
CA MET A 141 17.93 -3.99 -11.60
C MET A 141 16.65 -4.28 -10.80
N LEU A 142 15.70 -3.34 -10.80
CA LEU A 142 14.41 -3.51 -10.11
C LEU A 142 13.59 -4.63 -10.74
N ASN A 143 13.57 -4.76 -12.07
CA ASN A 143 12.89 -5.87 -12.75
C ASN A 143 13.43 -7.24 -12.30
N LEU A 144 14.77 -7.42 -12.31
CA LEU A 144 15.40 -8.65 -11.83
C LEU A 144 15.10 -8.90 -10.34
N ARG A 145 15.10 -7.85 -9.53
CA ARG A 145 14.78 -7.95 -8.10
C ARG A 145 13.33 -8.34 -7.86
N CYS A 146 12.37 -7.82 -8.64
CA CYS A 146 10.97 -8.25 -8.58
C CYS A 146 10.82 -9.74 -8.89
N ILE A 147 11.51 -10.24 -9.93
CA ILE A 147 11.53 -11.67 -10.26
C ILE A 147 12.09 -12.50 -9.10
N HIS A 148 13.19 -12.05 -8.50
CA HIS A 148 13.84 -12.72 -7.38
C HIS A 148 12.95 -12.78 -6.13
N ILE A 149 12.40 -11.63 -5.70
CA ILE A 149 11.55 -11.54 -4.50
C ILE A 149 10.24 -12.32 -4.68
N SER A 150 9.71 -12.38 -5.90
CA SER A 150 8.50 -13.15 -6.21
C SER A 150 8.74 -14.66 -6.32
N GLY A 151 10.00 -15.13 -6.13
CA GLY A 151 10.34 -16.56 -6.21
C GLY A 151 10.39 -17.13 -7.64
N HIS A 152 10.36 -16.28 -8.67
CA HIS A 152 10.33 -16.68 -10.07
C HIS A 152 11.72 -16.76 -10.73
N TRP A 153 12.79 -16.72 -9.92
CA TRP A 153 14.17 -16.68 -10.42
C TRP A 153 14.50 -17.84 -11.37
N ASN A 154 14.26 -19.08 -10.94
CA ASN A 154 14.60 -20.26 -11.74
C ASN A 154 13.82 -20.28 -13.06
N HIS A 155 12.51 -20.03 -13.00
CA HIS A 155 11.66 -19.97 -14.19
C HIS A 155 12.13 -18.89 -15.19
N PHE A 156 12.52 -17.72 -14.69
CA PHE A 156 13.05 -16.66 -15.54
C PHE A 156 14.39 -17.02 -16.18
N ILE A 157 15.31 -17.64 -15.42
CA ILE A 157 16.61 -18.07 -15.94
C ILE A 157 16.46 -19.17 -16.98
N ASP A 158 15.61 -20.17 -16.73
CA ASP A 158 15.34 -21.24 -17.69
C ASP A 158 14.77 -20.66 -19.00
N TYR A 159 13.78 -19.77 -18.89
CA TYR A 159 13.22 -19.04 -20.03
C TYR A 159 14.28 -18.23 -20.79
N HIS A 160 15.13 -17.49 -20.08
CA HIS A 160 16.17 -16.68 -20.69
C HIS A 160 17.21 -17.53 -21.42
N ILE A 161 17.67 -18.63 -20.82
CA ILE A 161 18.59 -19.59 -21.44
C ILE A 161 17.98 -20.15 -22.73
N ASP A 162 16.71 -20.56 -22.70
CA ASP A 162 16.02 -21.10 -23.88
C ASP A 162 15.90 -20.06 -25.01
N CYS A 163 15.64 -18.80 -24.68
CA CYS A 163 15.61 -17.70 -25.64
C CYS A 163 16.98 -17.46 -26.27
N GLU A 164 18.03 -17.33 -25.45
CA GLU A 164 19.40 -17.11 -25.91
C GLU A 164 19.90 -18.27 -26.76
N GLN A 165 19.60 -19.52 -26.38
CA GLN A 165 19.98 -20.69 -27.17
C GLN A 165 19.35 -20.68 -28.57
N LYS A 166 18.08 -20.28 -28.69
CA LYS A 166 17.40 -20.17 -30.00
C LYS A 166 17.97 -19.05 -30.86
N GLU A 167 18.39 -17.95 -30.24
CA GLU A 167 18.99 -16.82 -30.96
C GLU A 167 20.42 -17.11 -31.42
N ILE A 168 21.26 -17.67 -30.54
CA ILE A 168 22.67 -17.97 -30.81
C ILE A 168 22.81 -19.20 -31.73
N TYR A 169 21.94 -20.20 -31.56
CA TYR A 169 21.94 -21.43 -32.34
C TYR A 169 20.62 -21.61 -33.11
N PRO A 170 20.33 -20.72 -34.11
CA PRO A 170 19.07 -20.76 -34.86
C PRO A 170 18.98 -21.98 -35.79
N VAL A 171 20.12 -22.59 -36.08
CA VAL A 171 20.22 -23.82 -36.86
C VAL A 171 20.44 -24.97 -35.88
N LYS A 172 19.58 -25.98 -35.95
CA LYS A 172 19.72 -27.18 -35.13
C LYS A 172 21.15 -27.73 -35.26
N ALA A 173 21.78 -28.08 -34.14
CA ALA A 173 23.14 -28.61 -34.17
C ALA A 173 23.20 -29.86 -35.05
N ALA A 174 24.37 -30.17 -35.64
CA ALA A 174 24.54 -31.37 -36.47
C ALA A 174 24.18 -32.70 -35.76
N ASN A 175 24.11 -32.68 -34.42
CA ASN A 175 23.75 -33.80 -33.57
C ASN A 175 22.25 -33.84 -33.20
N ASP A 176 21.46 -32.89 -33.67
CA ASP A 176 20.01 -32.88 -33.44
C ASP A 176 19.37 -34.00 -34.29
N HIS A 177 18.49 -34.81 -33.68
CA HIS A 177 17.89 -35.98 -34.32
C HIS A 177 17.21 -35.67 -35.66
N SER A 178 16.69 -34.45 -35.81
CA SER A 178 16.05 -34.01 -37.05
C SER A 178 17.03 -33.71 -38.20
N PHE A 179 18.32 -33.47 -37.93
CA PHE A 179 19.36 -33.36 -38.96
C PHE A 179 19.82 -34.73 -39.47
N ILE A 180 19.83 -35.75 -38.61
CA ILE A 180 20.26 -37.11 -38.95
C ILE A 180 19.29 -37.74 -39.97
N THR A 181 17.99 -37.53 -39.81
CA THR A 181 16.96 -38.08 -40.72
C THR A 181 17.04 -37.50 -42.13
N MET A 182 17.55 -36.27 -42.28
CA MET A 182 17.63 -35.60 -43.59
C MET A 182 18.81 -36.08 -44.45
N ARG A 183 19.86 -36.67 -43.84
CA ARG A 183 21.02 -37.22 -44.57
C ARG A 183 20.84 -38.67 -45.05
N MET A 184 19.85 -39.41 -44.55
CA MET A 184 19.61 -40.79 -44.97
C MET A 184 18.58 -40.92 -46.11
N ALA A 185 18.13 -39.80 -46.70
CA ALA A 185 17.15 -39.75 -47.78
C ALA A 185 17.75 -39.32 -49.14
N CYS A 186 19.08 -39.39 -49.31
CA CYS A 186 19.78 -39.18 -50.57
C CYS A 186 20.41 -40.50 -51.04
#